data_AF-A0A414D3K8-F1
#
_entry.id   AF-A0A414D3K8-F1
#
_cell.length_a   1.000
_cell.length_b   1.000
_cell.length_c   1.000
_cell.angle_alpha   90.00
_cell.angle_beta   90.00
_cell.angle_gamma   90.00
#
_symmetry.space_group_name_H-M   'P 1'
#
loop_
_entity.id
_entity.type
_entity.pdbx_description
1 polymer ?
#
loop_
_entity_poly.entity_id
_entity_poly.type
_entity_poly.pdbx_seq_one_letter_code
_entity_poly.pdbx_strand_id
1 'polypeptide(L)'
;MIHSVALIIADFLFSKDAITEEEKEVCAYGMELIISGIISVALVLIIGLITGNIWYAVIYNMMMILIRTYTGGYHADTHAGCNVCYCGVYLISLLMLRIQVYIRETIIITWLIALAGYLIIVLNAPLEHHNKKL
;
A
#
# COMPACT_ATOMS: atom_id res chain seq x y z
N MET A 1 -4.43 -2.78 17.76
CA MET A 1 -3.36 -3.81 17.86
C MET A 1 -2.07 -3.34 17.23
N ILE A 2 -2.04 -2.98 15.94
CA ILE A 2 -0.80 -2.48 15.30
C ILE A 2 -0.35 -1.14 15.92
N HIS A 3 -1.28 -0.22 16.15
CA HIS A 3 -1.01 1.03 16.87
C HIS A 3 -0.38 0.81 18.26
N SER A 4 -0.85 -0.20 19.01
CA SER A 4 -0.31 -0.54 20.33
C SER A 4 1.12 -1.07 20.26
N VAL A 5 1.46 -1.85 19.22
CA VAL A 5 2.83 -2.32 18.99
C VAL A 5 3.74 -1.19 18.55
N ALA A 6 3.25 -0.30 17.69
CA ALA A 6 3.98 0.88 17.26
C ALA A 6 4.28 1.84 18.43
N LEU A 7 3.31 2.04 19.33
CA LEU A 7 3.49 2.80 20.57
C LEU A 7 4.52 2.17 21.51
N ILE A 8 4.52 0.84 21.68
CA ILE A 8 5.53 0.15 22.50
C ILE A 8 6.95 0.36 21.95
N ILE A 9 7.10 0.36 20.61
CA ILE A 9 8.39 0.59 19.98
C ILE A 9 8.82 2.06 20.11
N ALA A 10 7.88 2.99 19.94
CA ALA A 10 8.14 4.42 20.15
C ALA A 10 8.47 4.75 21.61
N ASP A 11 7.76 4.14 22.57
CA ASP A 11 8.05 4.21 24.01
C ASP A 11 9.43 3.66 24.34
N PHE A 12 9.82 2.55 23.73
CA PHE A 12 11.15 1.97 23.92
C PHE A 12 12.25 2.91 23.42
N LEU A 13 12.09 3.55 22.26
CA LEU A 13 13.06 4.52 21.75
C LEU A 13 13.08 5.83 22.58
N PHE A 14 11.93 6.31 23.04
CA PHE A 14 11.85 7.45 23.96
C PHE A 14 12.57 7.14 25.28
N SER A 15 12.39 5.94 25.84
CA SER A 15 13.09 5.50 27.06
C SER A 15 14.62 5.43 26.93
N LYS A 16 15.13 5.49 25.69
CA LYS A 16 16.56 5.50 25.35
C LYS A 16 17.10 6.89 25.02
N ASP A 17 16.31 7.95 25.23
CA ASP A 17 16.64 9.35 24.85
C ASP A 17 16.96 9.50 23.34
N ALA A 18 16.48 8.57 22.51
CA ALA A 18 16.74 8.58 21.07
C ALA A 18 15.78 9.49 20.29
N ILE A 19 14.66 9.91 20.92
CA ILE A 19 13.61 10.72 20.29
C ILE A 19 12.94 11.62 21.34
N THR A 20 12.51 12.82 20.94
CA THR A 20 11.75 13.74 21.80
C THR A 20 10.25 13.40 21.88
N GLU A 21 9.54 13.96 22.86
CA GLU A 21 8.11 13.68 23.10
C GLU A 21 7.23 14.10 21.91
N GLU A 22 7.59 15.18 21.19
CA GLU A 22 6.89 15.64 19.98
C GLU A 22 7.08 14.68 18.79
N GLU A 23 8.25 14.05 18.69
CA GLU A 23 8.60 13.12 17.60
C GLU A 23 8.04 11.72 17.85
N LYS A 24 7.61 11.42 19.08
CA LYS A 24 7.08 10.12 19.48
C LYS A 24 5.83 9.73 18.68
N GLU A 25 4.89 10.66 18.49
CA GLU A 25 3.67 10.40 17.71
C GLU A 25 3.98 10.19 16.22
N VAL A 26 4.93 10.95 15.67
CA VAL A 26 5.39 10.81 14.28
C VAL A 26 6.08 9.46 14.08
N CYS A 27 6.91 9.04 15.04
CA CYS A 27 7.59 7.75 15.02
C CYS A 27 6.59 6.59 15.13
N ALA A 28 5.62 6.68 16.05
CA ALA A 28 4.56 5.68 16.20
C ALA A 28 3.74 5.55 14.90
N TYR A 29 3.38 6.67 14.27
CA TYR A 29 2.69 6.65 12.98
C TYR A 29 3.54 6.02 11.87
N GLY A 30 4.83 6.37 11.79
CA GLY A 30 5.77 5.78 10.83
C GLY A 30 5.90 4.27 11.00
N MET A 31 6.04 3.80 12.24
CA MET A 31 6.12 2.38 12.57
C MET A 31 4.82 1.64 12.25
N GLU A 32 3.67 2.25 12.52
CA GLU A 32 2.36 1.71 12.16
C GLU A 32 2.25 1.50 10.63
N LEU A 33 2.73 2.48 9.85
CA LEU A 33 2.75 2.40 8.38
C LEU A 33 3.65 1.27 7.87
N ILE A 34 4.85 1.13 8.45
CA ILE A 34 5.82 0.08 8.10
C ILE A 34 5.24 -1.30 8.40
N ILE A 35 4.71 -1.51 9.61
CA ILE A 35 4.14 -2.79 10.02
C ILE A 35 2.95 -3.17 9.12
N SER A 36 2.04 -2.21 8.87
CA SER A 36 0.91 -2.40 7.97
C SER A 36 1.37 -2.79 6.56
N GLY A 37 2.38 -2.09 6.02
CA GLY A 37 2.97 -2.38 4.72
C GLY A 37 3.58 -3.79 4.63
N ILE A 38 4.34 -4.21 5.64
CA ILE A 38 4.92 -5.55 5.71
C ILE A 38 3.83 -6.62 5.67
N ILE A 39 2.75 -6.44 6.43
CA ILE A 39 1.61 -7.37 6.43
C ILE A 39 0.95 -7.43 5.05
N SER A 40 0.71 -6.27 4.41
CA SER A 40 0.14 -6.23 3.05
C SER A 40 1.00 -6.97 2.03
N VAL A 41 2.32 -6.75 2.07
CA VAL A 41 3.28 -7.42 1.17
C VAL A 41 3.28 -8.93 1.38
N ALA A 42 3.34 -9.38 2.64
CA ALA A 42 3.31 -10.79 2.98
C ALA A 42 2.03 -11.48 2.48
N LEU A 43 0.86 -10.83 2.65
CA LEU A 43 -0.42 -11.35 2.17
C LEU A 43 -0.43 -11.52 0.64
N VAL A 44 0.00 -10.51 -0.11
CA VAL A 44 0.02 -10.61 -1.57
C VAL A 44 1.00 -11.67 -2.07
N LEU A 45 2.15 -11.85 -1.42
CA LEU A 45 3.08 -12.94 -1.76
C LEU A 45 2.47 -14.32 -1.52
N ILE A 46 1.73 -14.51 -0.41
CA ILE A 46 1.01 -15.75 -0.13
C ILE A 46 -0.04 -16.02 -1.20
N ILE A 47 -0.85 -15.02 -1.57
CA ILE A 47 -1.86 -15.14 -2.62
C ILE A 47 -1.19 -15.42 -3.98
N GLY A 48 -0.06 -14.76 -4.28
CA GLY A 48 0.75 -15.01 -5.46
C GLY A 48 1.27 -16.45 -5.54
N LEU A 49 1.70 -17.01 -4.42
CA LEU A 49 2.13 -18.40 -4.32
C LEU A 49 0.97 -19.37 -4.57
N ILE A 50 -0.18 -19.14 -3.94
CA ILE A 50 -1.40 -19.97 -4.11
C ILE A 50 -1.91 -19.93 -5.56
N THR A 51 -1.85 -18.75 -6.19
CA THR A 51 -2.29 -18.55 -7.58
C THR A 51 -1.26 -18.98 -8.62
N GLY A 52 -0.06 -19.40 -8.19
CA GLY A 52 1.05 -19.82 -9.06
C GLY A 52 1.74 -18.68 -9.82
N ASN A 53 1.49 -17.42 -9.45
CA ASN A 53 1.96 -16.21 -10.14
C ASN A 53 2.87 -15.36 -9.25
N ILE A 54 3.89 -15.97 -8.63
CA ILE A 54 4.76 -15.30 -7.65
C ILE A 54 5.51 -14.08 -8.24
N TRP A 55 5.98 -14.18 -9.48
CA TRP A 55 6.67 -13.07 -10.15
C TRP A 55 5.77 -11.86 -10.36
N TYR A 56 4.49 -12.11 -10.69
CA TYR A 56 3.50 -11.04 -10.82
C TYR A 56 3.24 -10.36 -9.47
N ALA A 57 3.13 -11.14 -8.38
CA ALA A 57 3.02 -10.61 -7.02
C ALA A 57 4.23 -9.73 -6.63
N VAL A 58 5.45 -10.13 -6.97
CA VAL A 58 6.66 -9.34 -6.68
C VAL A 58 6.65 -8.00 -7.42
N ILE A 59 6.35 -8.02 -8.73
CA ILE A 59 6.28 -6.79 -9.54
C ILE A 59 5.17 -5.87 -9.03
N TYR A 60 4.00 -6.43 -8.73
CA TYR A 60 2.88 -5.68 -8.18
C TYR A 60 3.25 -4.97 -6.87
N ASN A 61 3.88 -5.68 -5.93
CA ASN A 61 4.31 -5.10 -4.67
C ASN A 61 5.31 -3.95 -4.89
N MET A 62 6.31 -4.15 -5.76
CA MET A 62 7.31 -3.12 -6.04
C MET A 62 6.67 -1.84 -6.61
N MET A 63 5.76 -1.98 -7.58
CA MET A 63 5.06 -0.84 -8.17
C MET A 63 4.15 -0.13 -7.15
N MET A 64 3.42 -0.91 -6.35
CA MET A 64 2.53 -0.34 -5.33
C MET A 64 3.29 0.38 -4.21
N ILE A 65 4.46 -0.09 -3.81
CA ILE A 65 5.32 0.60 -2.85
C ILE A 65 5.74 1.97 -3.42
N LEU A 66 6.23 2.01 -4.66
CA LEU A 66 6.62 3.27 -5.32
C LEU A 66 5.45 4.25 -5.38
N ILE A 67 4.29 3.82 -5.88
CA ILE A 67 3.10 4.67 -5.97
C ILE A 67 2.70 5.19 -4.59
N ARG A 68 2.73 4.35 -3.56
CA ARG A 68 2.35 4.73 -2.19
C ARG A 68 3.33 5.71 -1.56
N THR A 69 4.62 5.61 -1.86
CA THR A 69 5.64 6.58 -1.40
C THR A 69 5.39 7.97 -1.99
N TYR A 70 4.98 8.06 -3.26
CA TYR A 70 4.73 9.36 -3.91
C TYR A 70 3.34 9.93 -3.67
N THR A 71 2.33 9.07 -3.48
CA THR A 71 0.93 9.51 -3.31
C THR A 71 0.48 9.61 -1.85
N GLY A 72 1.34 9.26 -0.88
CA GLY A 72 1.04 9.32 0.55
C GLY A 72 0.17 8.16 1.07
N GLY A 73 -0.46 7.39 0.19
CA GLY A 73 -1.25 6.21 0.51
C GLY A 73 -2.60 6.50 1.20
N TYR A 74 -3.53 5.55 1.08
CA TYR A 74 -4.81 5.58 1.79
C TYR A 74 -4.70 4.74 3.08
N HIS A 75 -4.83 5.38 4.23
CA HIS A 75 -5.04 4.67 5.50
C HIS A 75 -6.53 4.65 5.79
N ALA A 76 -7.16 3.49 5.59
CA ALA A 76 -8.54 3.30 6.04
C ALA A 76 -8.56 3.32 7.58
N ASP A 77 -9.66 3.78 8.19
CA ASP A 77 -9.86 3.79 9.65
C ASP A 77 -9.65 2.41 10.31
N THR A 78 -9.62 1.33 9.50
CA THR A 78 -9.26 -0.02 9.93
C THR A 78 -8.10 -0.59 9.10
N HIS A 79 -7.09 -1.15 9.78
CA HIS A 79 -5.99 -1.90 9.14
C HIS A 79 -6.49 -3.04 8.26
N ALA A 80 -7.58 -3.69 8.66
CA ALA A 80 -8.23 -4.73 7.87
C ALA A 80 -8.75 -4.18 6.53
N GLY A 81 -9.37 -3.00 6.53
CA GLY A 81 -9.83 -2.35 5.30
C GLY A 81 -8.69 -2.02 4.33
N CYS A 82 -7.55 -1.54 4.85
CA CYS A 82 -6.36 -1.28 4.03
C CYS A 82 -5.84 -2.56 3.37
N ASN A 83 -5.69 -3.64 4.15
CA ASN A 83 -5.23 -4.94 3.64
C ASN A 83 -6.20 -5.57 2.65
N VAL A 84 -7.52 -5.48 2.89
CA VAL A 84 -8.55 -5.98 1.98
C VAL A 84 -8.53 -5.21 0.66
N CYS A 85 -8.41 -3.88 0.70
CA CYS A 85 -8.29 -3.07 -0.51
C CYS A 85 -7.02 -3.44 -1.29
N TYR A 86 -5.87 -3.53 -0.61
CA TYR A 86 -4.60 -3.90 -1.23
C TYR A 86 -4.65 -5.28 -1.90
N CYS A 87 -5.15 -6.30 -1.19
CA CYS A 87 -5.30 -7.64 -1.74
C CYS A 87 -6.37 -7.70 -2.84
N GLY A 88 -7.45 -6.93 -2.71
CA GLY A 88 -8.52 -6.84 -3.69
C GLY A 88 -8.03 -6.28 -5.02
N VAL A 89 -7.26 -5.18 -4.99
CA VAL A 89 -6.65 -4.59 -6.19
C VAL A 89 -5.68 -5.59 -6.84
N TYR A 90 -4.89 -6.32 -6.06
CA TYR A 90 -4.05 -7.40 -6.59
C TYR A 90 -4.87 -8.47 -7.31
N LEU A 91 -5.94 -8.99 -6.69
CA LEU A 91 -6.81 -10.01 -7.29
C LEU A 91 -7.50 -9.52 -8.58
N ILE A 92 -8.01 -8.29 -8.60
CA ILE A 92 -8.59 -7.67 -9.80
C ILE A 92 -7.55 -7.59 -10.91
N SER A 93 -6.33 -7.12 -10.58
CA SER A 93 -5.25 -7.01 -11.57
C SER A 93 -4.87 -8.37 -12.15
N LEU A 94 -4.83 -9.42 -11.31
CA LEU A 94 -4.54 -10.79 -11.74
C LEU A 94 -5.67 -11.36 -12.63
N LEU A 95 -6.93 -11.06 -12.31
CA LEU A 95 -8.07 -11.44 -13.13
C LEU A 95 -8.04 -10.74 -14.49
N MET A 96 -7.73 -9.44 -14.53
CA MET A 96 -7.57 -8.69 -15.78
C MET A 96 -6.46 -9.29 -16.64
N LEU A 97 -5.32 -9.64 -16.06
CA LEU A 97 -4.22 -10.30 -16.77
C LEU A 97 -4.69 -11.62 -17.42
N ARG A 98 -5.44 -12.46 -16.70
CA ARG A 98 -5.98 -13.71 -17.23
C ARG A 98 -6.98 -13.47 -18.37
N ILE A 99 -7.84 -12.46 -18.25
CA ILE A 99 -8.81 -12.09 -19.30
C ILE A 99 -8.07 -11.62 -20.56
N GLN A 100 -7.00 -10.81 -20.42
CA GLN A 100 -6.21 -10.34 -21.55
C GLN A 100 -5.53 -11.46 -22.33
N VAL A 101 -5.05 -12.50 -21.64
CA VAL A 101 -4.48 -13.68 -22.29
C VAL A 101 -5.51 -14.39 -23.16
N TYR A 102 -6.79 -14.38 -22.75
CA TYR A 102 -7.88 -15.01 -23.49
C TYR A 102 -8.48 -14.11 -24.59
N ILE A 103 -8.61 -12.80 -24.34
CA ILE A 103 -9.23 -11.82 -25.23
C ILE A 103 -8.23 -10.70 -25.52
N ARG A 104 -7.44 -10.87 -26.60
CA ARG A 104 -6.37 -9.94 -26.99
C ARG A 104 -6.85 -8.50 -27.22
N GLU A 105 -8.11 -8.29 -27.61
CA GLU A 105 -8.68 -6.96 -27.85
C GLU A 105 -8.85 -6.12 -26.57
N THR A 106 -8.83 -6.74 -25.38
CA THR A 106 -8.92 -6.01 -24.10
C THR A 106 -7.66 -5.20 -23.75
N ILE A 107 -6.58 -5.34 -24.54
CA ILE A 107 -5.33 -4.60 -24.33
C ILE A 107 -5.54 -3.09 -24.44
N ILE A 108 -6.33 -2.63 -25.42
CA ILE A 108 -6.59 -1.21 -25.66
C ILE A 108 -7.33 -0.59 -24.46
N ILE A 109 -8.34 -1.30 -23.96
CA ILE A 109 -9.11 -0.88 -22.78
C ILE A 109 -8.21 -0.74 -21.55
N THR A 110 -7.25 -1.63 -21.39
CA THR A 110 -6.34 -1.60 -20.24
C THR A 110 -5.36 -0.43 -20.31
N TRP A 111 -4.84 -0.12 -21.49
CA TRP A 111 -4.03 1.09 -21.70
C TRP A 111 -4.81 2.37 -21.44
N LEU A 112 -6.09 2.43 -21.81
CA LEU A 112 -6.97 3.57 -21.50
C LEU A 112 -7.18 3.74 -19.99
N ILE A 113 -7.43 2.64 -19.26
CA ILE A 113 -7.55 2.67 -17.79
C ILE A 113 -6.23 3.13 -17.15
N ALA A 114 -5.10 2.61 -17.61
CA ALA A 114 -3.78 3.00 -17.11
C ALA A 114 -3.48 4.49 -17.36
N LEU A 115 -3.82 5.01 -18.54
CA LEU A 115 -3.67 6.43 -18.87
C LEU A 115 -4.55 7.31 -17.97
N ALA A 116 -5.81 6.93 -17.78
CA ALA A 116 -6.72 7.64 -16.88
C ALA A 116 -6.19 7.65 -15.43
N GLY A 117 -5.73 6.51 -14.93
CA GLY A 117 -5.12 6.39 -13.61
C GLY A 117 -3.87 7.25 -13.45
N TYR A 118 -2.98 7.26 -14.45
CA TYR A 118 -1.80 8.11 -14.47
C TYR A 118 -2.15 9.60 -14.43
N LEU A 119 -3.12 10.03 -15.23
CA LEU A 119 -3.60 11.43 -15.24
C LEU A 119 -4.18 11.83 -13.88
N ILE A 120 -4.97 10.96 -13.25
CA ILE A 120 -5.50 11.21 -11.90
C ILE A 120 -4.37 11.39 -10.90
N ILE A 121 -3.34 10.53 -10.93
CA ILE A 121 -2.19 10.63 -10.03
C ILE A 121 -1.44 11.95 -10.25
N VAL A 122 -1.11 12.32 -11.49
CA VAL A 122 -0.37 13.56 -11.77
C VAL A 122 -1.15 14.81 -11.38
N LEU A 123 -2.47 14.81 -11.57
CA LEU A 123 -3.31 15.97 -11.25
C LEU A 123 -3.59 16.13 -9.76
N ASN A 124 -3.58 15.04 -8.99
CA ASN A 124 -4.02 15.05 -7.60
C ASN A 124 -2.92 14.71 -6.58
N ALA A 125 -1.75 14.23 -7.00
CA ALA A 125 -0.65 13.94 -6.09
C ALA A 125 0.16 15.20 -5.75
N PRO A 126 0.55 15.40 -4.47
CA PRO A 126 0.17 14.60 -3.30
C PRO A 126 -1.25 14.93 -2.84
N LEU A 127 -2.08 13.90 -2.65
CA LEU A 127 -3.41 14.08 -2.07
C LEU A 127 -3.23 14.46 -0.60
N GLU A 128 -3.54 15.70 -0.24
CA GLU A 128 -3.53 16.16 1.14
C GLU A 128 -4.54 15.33 1.96
N HIS A 129 -4.04 14.56 2.92
CA HIS A 129 -4.90 13.88 3.88
C HIS A 129 -5.41 14.91 4.89
N HIS A 130 -6.69 14.82 5.26
CA HIS A 130 -7.34 15.69 6.25
C HIS A 130 -6.56 15.84 7.58
N ASN A 131 -5.70 14.87 7.92
CA ASN A 131 -4.86 14.87 9.12
C ASN A 131 -3.43 15.43 8.93
N LYS A 132 -3.10 16.00 7.76
CA LYS A 132 -1.89 16.80 7.56
C LYS A 132 -2.28 18.21 7.13
N LYS A 133 -2.31 19.14 8.08
CA LYS A 133 -1.89 20.51 7.75
C LYS A 133 -0.37 20.44 7.59
N LEU A 134 0.11 20.72 6.39
CA LEU A 134 1.52 21.04 6.13
C LEU A 134 2.01 22.12 7.09
#